data_AF-A0AAV8X0Q0-F1
#
_entry.id   AF-A0AAV8X0Q0-F1
#
_cell.length_a   1.000
_cell.length_b   1.000
_cell.length_c   1.000
_cell.angle_alpha   90.00
_cell.angle_beta   90.00
_cell.angle_gamma   90.00
#
_symmetry.space_group_name_H-M   'P 1'
#
loop_
_entity.id
_entity.type
_entity.pdbx_description
1 polymer ?
#
loop_
_entity_poly.entity_id
_entity_poly.type
_entity_poly.pdbx_seq_one_letter_code
_entity_poly.pdbx_strand_id
1 'polypeptide(L)'
;MVSSRNKERDYLNYLRMDEDNFYFILNLIRPYIEKKNTVLREAVSAEERLVVTLRYLATGQTYEDLKFSYAISPQLLYQIIPETCWAIYNGSKENY
;
A
#
# COMPACT_ATOMS: atom_id res chain seq x y z
N MET A 1 -21.03 22.82 -7.41
CA MET A 1 -20.39 21.60 -7.95
C MET A 1 -18.85 21.69 -7.86
N VAL A 2 -18.30 21.87 -6.66
CA VAL A 2 -16.85 21.78 -6.40
C VAL A 2 -16.70 20.99 -5.11
N SER A 3 -16.57 19.67 -5.22
CA SER A 3 -16.19 18.88 -4.03
C SER A 3 -15.53 17.53 -4.34
N SER A 4 -15.57 17.05 -5.59
CA SER A 4 -15.00 15.72 -5.92
C SER A 4 -13.56 15.74 -6.44
N ARG A 5 -13.08 16.87 -7.01
CA ARG A 5 -11.76 16.94 -7.67
C ARG A 5 -10.54 17.13 -6.75
N ASN A 6 -10.73 17.37 -5.45
CA ASN A 6 -9.61 17.67 -4.55
C ASN A 6 -8.98 16.40 -3.92
N LYS A 7 -9.77 15.32 -3.74
CA LYS A 7 -9.27 14.06 -3.17
C LYS A 7 -8.25 13.36 -4.09
N GLU A 8 -8.49 13.35 -5.39
CA GLU A 8 -7.54 12.79 -6.39
C GLU A 8 -6.19 13.47 -6.31
N ARG A 9 -6.14 14.82 -6.26
CA ARG A 9 -4.87 15.56 -6.21
C ARG A 9 -4.09 15.36 -4.93
N ASP A 10 -4.78 15.21 -3.80
CA ASP A 10 -4.13 14.88 -2.54
C ASP A 10 -3.55 13.46 -2.59
N TYR A 11 -4.26 12.48 -3.18
CA TYR A 11 -3.75 11.12 -3.40
C TYR A 11 -2.50 11.10 -4.30
N LEU A 12 -2.55 11.83 -5.42
CA LEU A 12 -1.44 12.01 -6.35
C LEU A 12 -0.22 12.64 -5.66
N ASN A 13 -0.40 13.65 -4.82
CA ASN A 13 0.71 14.27 -4.08
C ASN A 13 1.23 13.39 -2.94
N TYR A 14 0.36 12.58 -2.32
CA TYR A 14 0.68 11.75 -1.17
C TYR A 14 1.42 10.46 -1.55
N LEU A 15 1.11 9.89 -2.71
CA LEU A 15 1.74 8.69 -3.27
C LEU A 15 2.68 8.97 -4.46
N ARG A 16 2.68 10.19 -5.00
CA ARG A 16 3.40 10.58 -6.24
C ARG A 16 3.08 9.68 -7.43
N MET A 17 1.88 9.10 -7.46
CA MET A 17 1.47 8.10 -8.43
C MET A 17 0.00 8.31 -8.79
N ASP A 18 -0.33 8.08 -10.06
CA ASP A 18 -1.70 8.10 -10.57
C ASP A 18 -2.59 7.02 -9.92
N GLU A 19 -3.86 7.32 -9.73
CA GLU A 19 -4.84 6.37 -9.17
C GLU A 19 -4.95 5.13 -10.06
N ASP A 20 -4.93 5.29 -11.38
CA ASP A 20 -4.96 4.18 -12.33
C ASP A 20 -3.72 3.30 -12.18
N ASN A 21 -2.54 3.90 -12.00
CA ASN A 21 -1.30 3.15 -11.76
C ASN A 21 -1.33 2.45 -10.40
N PHE A 22 -1.89 3.08 -9.38
CA PHE A 22 -2.06 2.46 -8.08
C PHE A 22 -2.94 1.21 -8.18
N TYR A 23 -4.11 1.30 -8.83
CA TYR A 23 -4.99 0.16 -9.02
C TYR A 23 -4.40 -0.90 -9.95
N PHE A 24 -3.62 -0.51 -10.95
CA PHE A 24 -2.88 -1.44 -11.80
C PHE A 24 -1.89 -2.28 -10.98
N ILE A 25 -1.03 -1.62 -10.19
CA ILE A 25 -0.07 -2.30 -9.31
C ILE A 25 -0.81 -3.14 -8.27
N LEU A 26 -1.87 -2.58 -7.65
CA LEU A 26 -2.68 -3.29 -6.68
C LEU A 26 -3.20 -4.60 -7.25
N ASN A 27 -3.85 -4.58 -8.41
CA ASN A 27 -4.38 -5.79 -9.05
C ASN A 27 -3.28 -6.79 -9.41
N LEU A 28 -2.11 -6.30 -9.81
CA LEU A 28 -0.95 -7.13 -10.14
C LEU A 28 -0.39 -7.86 -8.90
N ILE A 29 -0.29 -7.17 -7.78
CA ILE A 29 0.27 -7.72 -6.54
C ILE A 29 -0.77 -8.39 -5.65
N ARG A 30 -2.06 -8.10 -5.87
CA ARG A 30 -3.20 -8.65 -5.14
C ARG A 30 -3.07 -10.16 -4.88
N PRO A 31 -2.80 -11.03 -5.89
CA PRO A 31 -2.64 -12.47 -5.64
C PRO A 31 -1.50 -12.83 -4.68
N TYR A 32 -0.51 -11.96 -4.51
CA TYR A 32 0.65 -12.17 -3.64
C TYR A 32 0.47 -11.62 -2.22
N ILE A 33 -0.29 -10.54 -2.05
CA ILE A 33 -0.43 -9.83 -0.76
C ILE A 33 -1.83 -9.96 -0.13
N GLU A 34 -2.81 -10.49 -0.86
CA GLU A 34 -4.17 -10.70 -0.38
C GLU A 34 -4.17 -11.81 0.69
N LYS A 35 -4.02 -11.40 1.96
CA LYS A 35 -4.28 -12.30 3.10
C LYS A 35 -5.75 -12.25 3.43
N LYS A 36 -6.36 -13.43 3.59
CA LYS A 36 -7.73 -13.58 4.06
C LYS A 36 -7.90 -12.97 5.46
N ASN A 37 -9.00 -12.24 5.63
CA ASN A 37 -9.51 -11.85 6.94
C ASN A 37 -9.64 -13.10 7.82
N THR A 38 -9.09 -13.03 9.03
CA THR A 38 -9.28 -14.09 10.03
C THR A 38 -10.36 -13.66 11.01
N VAL A 39 -11.13 -14.62 11.52
CA VAL A 39 -12.29 -14.41 12.42
C VAL A 39 -11.96 -13.53 13.65
N LEU A 40 -10.68 -13.44 14.04
CA LEU A 40 -10.20 -12.69 15.20
C LEU A 40 -9.64 -11.29 14.90
N ARG A 41 -9.36 -10.95 13.63
CA ARG A 41 -8.74 -9.67 13.27
C ARG A 41 -8.98 -9.36 11.78
N GLU A 42 -9.51 -8.17 11.49
CA GLU A 42 -9.52 -7.64 10.12
C GLU A 42 -8.08 -7.61 9.62
N ALA A 43 -7.82 -8.36 8.54
CA ALA A 43 -6.52 -8.38 7.93
C ALA A 43 -6.32 -7.03 7.25
N VAL A 44 -5.13 -6.44 7.42
CA VAL A 44 -4.76 -5.23 6.67
C VAL A 44 -4.94 -5.56 5.19
N SER A 45 -5.82 -4.80 4.54
CA SER A 45 -6.23 -5.01 3.15
C SER A 45 -5.02 -4.89 2.22
N ALA A 46 -5.09 -5.53 1.04
CA ALA A 46 -4.05 -5.39 0.02
C ALA A 46 -3.81 -3.91 -0.34
N GLU A 47 -4.88 -3.10 -0.35
CA GLU A 47 -4.83 -1.66 -0.56
C GLU A 47 -4.03 -0.94 0.52
N GLU A 48 -4.36 -1.13 1.80
CA GLU A 48 -3.64 -0.49 2.90
C GLU A 48 -2.16 -0.89 2.94
N ARG A 49 -1.85 -2.16 2.67
CA ARG A 49 -0.46 -2.63 2.58
C ARG A 49 0.33 -1.90 1.51
N LEU A 50 -0.29 -1.74 0.34
CA LEU A 50 0.31 -1.02 -0.77
C LEU A 50 0.48 0.47 -0.44
N VAL A 51 -0.55 1.12 0.11
CA VAL A 51 -0.50 2.54 0.51
C VAL A 51 0.61 2.78 1.53
N VAL A 52 0.71 1.95 2.56
CA VAL A 52 1.74 2.05 3.60
C VAL A 52 3.14 1.87 3.02
N THR A 53 3.33 0.89 2.14
CA THR A 53 4.62 0.61 1.50
C THR A 53 5.02 1.74 0.57
N LEU A 54 4.10 2.23 -0.27
CA LEU A 54 4.34 3.37 -1.14
C LEU A 54 4.62 4.64 -0.34
N ARG A 55 3.90 4.86 0.77
CA ARG A 55 4.18 5.98 1.67
C ARG A 55 5.57 5.88 2.26
N TYR A 56 5.96 4.71 2.75
CA TYR A 56 7.31 4.44 3.25
C TYR A 56 8.37 4.77 2.20
N LEU A 57 8.19 4.31 0.96
CA LEU A 57 9.11 4.55 -0.15
C LEU A 57 9.15 6.03 -0.57
N ALA A 58 7.99 6.71 -0.59
CA ALA A 58 7.87 8.10 -1.03
C ALA A 58 8.38 9.11 0.01
N THR A 59 8.24 8.81 1.31
CA THR A 59 8.61 9.74 2.41
C THR A 59 9.85 9.33 3.19
N GLY A 60 10.27 8.06 3.12
CA GLY A 60 11.43 7.56 3.87
C GLY A 60 11.24 7.54 5.40
N GLN A 61 9.99 7.60 5.88
CA GLN A 61 9.66 7.60 7.31
C GLN A 61 10.04 6.28 7.98
N THR A 62 10.27 6.30 9.29
CA THR A 62 10.57 5.08 10.04
C THR A 62 9.31 4.24 10.27
N TYR A 63 9.49 2.95 10.61
CA TYR A 63 8.38 2.07 10.99
C TYR A 63 7.59 2.59 12.20
N GLU A 64 8.23 3.36 13.08
CA GLU A 64 7.58 3.97 14.26
C GLU A 64 6.65 5.13 13.86
N ASP A 65 7.06 5.97 12.92
CA ASP A 65 6.22 7.05 12.38
C ASP A 65 4.99 6.50 11.64
N LEU A 66 5.19 5.40 10.90
CA LEU A 66 4.12 4.72 10.18
C LEU A 66 3.11 4.05 11.13
N LYS A 67 3.56 3.56 12.28
CA LYS A 67 2.66 3.01 13.32
C LYS A 67 1.65 4.06 13.76
N PHE A 68 2.09 5.29 14.03
CA PHE A 68 1.18 6.37 14.43
C PHE A 68 0.27 6.82 13.30
N SER A 69 0.77 6.83 12.07
CA SER A 69 0.00 7.29 10.89
C SER A 69 -1.06 6.29 10.44
N TYR A 70 -0.78 4.99 10.54
CA TYR A 70 -1.64 3.92 9.99
C TYR A 70 -2.27 3.01 11.05
N ALA A 71 -1.98 3.22 12.34
CA ALA A 71 -2.41 2.36 13.45
C ALA A 71 -2.00 0.88 13.29
N ILE A 72 -0.95 0.60 12.51
CA ILE A 72 -0.41 -0.74 12.28
C ILE A 72 0.79 -0.97 13.19
N SER A 73 0.88 -2.15 13.83
CA SER A 73 2.01 -2.49 14.69
C SER A 73 3.33 -2.52 13.89
N PRO A 74 4.47 -2.03 14.46
CA PRO A 74 5.76 -2.03 13.77
C PRO A 74 6.20 -3.43 13.32
N GLN A 75 5.91 -4.48 14.11
CA GLN A 75 6.20 -5.86 13.69
C GLN A 75 5.48 -6.25 12.40
N LEU A 76 4.23 -5.80 12.25
CA LEU A 76 3.42 -6.11 11.07
C LEU A 76 3.89 -5.27 9.88
N LEU A 77 4.27 -4.01 10.08
CA LEU A 77 4.91 -3.18 9.04
C LEU A 77 6.22 -3.80 8.53
N TYR A 78 7.03 -4.33 9.43
CA TYR A 78 8.29 -5.00 9.09
C TYR A 78 8.09 -6.24 8.22
N GLN A 79 6.91 -6.87 8.27
CA GLN A 79 6.52 -7.95 7.37
C GLN A 79 5.90 -7.43 6.08
N ILE A 80 4.94 -6.50 6.19
CA ILE A 80 4.17 -5.97 5.05
C ILE A 80 5.06 -5.29 4.03
N ILE A 81 5.97 -4.41 4.45
CA ILE A 81 6.77 -3.58 3.53
C ILE A 81 7.62 -4.45 2.59
N PRO A 82 8.47 -5.37 3.09
CA PRO A 82 9.24 -6.24 2.21
C PRO A 82 8.38 -7.23 1.43
N GLU A 83 7.29 -7.76 2.01
CA GLU A 83 6.33 -8.64 1.32
C GLU A 83 5.70 -7.93 0.11
N THR A 84 5.30 -6.67 0.29
CA THR A 84 4.70 -5.84 -0.76
C THR A 84 5.74 -5.46 -1.82
N CYS A 85 6.96 -5.07 -1.42
CA CYS A 85 8.06 -4.80 -2.36
C CYS A 85 8.40 -6.04 -3.22
N TRP A 86 8.46 -7.22 -2.60
CA TRP A 86 8.71 -8.46 -3.31
C TRP A 86 7.56 -8.81 -4.28
N ALA A 87 6.32 -8.60 -3.87
CA ALA A 87 5.16 -8.78 -4.73
C ALA A 87 5.17 -7.84 -5.93
N ILE A 88 5.53 -6.56 -5.74
CA ILE A 88 5.68 -5.58 -6.84
C ILE A 88 6.75 -6.06 -7.83
N TYR A 89 7.89 -6.51 -7.33
CA TYR A 89 9.00 -7.00 -8.16
C TYR A 89 8.61 -8.23 -8.98
N ASN A 90 7.94 -9.21 -8.36
CA ASN A 90 7.51 -10.42 -9.05
C ASN A 90 6.35 -10.19 -10.01
N GLY A 91 5.36 -9.39 -9.61
CA GLY A 91 4.26 -9.03 -10.49
C GLY A 91 4.76 -8.32 -11.76
N SER A 92 5.77 -7.45 -11.61
CA SER A 92 6.42 -6.80 -12.76
C SER A 92 7.22 -7.79 -13.63
N LYS A 93 7.81 -8.83 -13.03
CA LYS A 93 8.57 -9.87 -13.76
C LYS A 93 7.69 -10.84 -14.53
N GLU A 94 6.46 -11.11 -14.12
CA GLU A 94 5.56 -12.02 -14.84
C GLU A 94 5.03 -11.44 -16.17
N ASN A 95 5.20 -10.13 -16.39
CA ASN A 95 4.77 -9.45 -17.62
C ASN A 95 5.90 -9.25 -18.67
N TYR A 96 7.07 -9.85 -18.48
CA TYR A 96 8.23 -9.80 -19.40
C TYR A 96 8.82 -11.19 -19.63
#